data_AF-A0A2N6BIR6-F1
#
_entry.id   AF-A0A2N6BIR6-F1
#
_cell.length_a   1.000
_cell.length_b   1.000
_cell.length_c   1.000
_cell.angle_alpha   90.00
_cell.angle_beta   90.00
_cell.angle_gamma   90.00
#
_symmetry.space_group_name_H-M   'P 1'
#
loop_
_entity.id
_entity.type
_entity.pdbx_description
1 polymer ?
#
loop_
_entity_poly.entity_id
_entity_poly.type
_entity_poly.pdbx_seq_one_letter_code
_entity_poly.pdbx_strand_id
1 'polypeptide(L)'
;MPGETDFTKKNEGPIPPGKYLLDTDDISWTMPWRSFLGDWGNYRAPLHPLPGTDTHGREGFFLHGGCIPGSAGCIDVGEDDNKLFPKFEEMRGVLPLWVE
;
A
#
# COMPACT_ATOMS: atom_id res chain seq x y z
N MET A 1 12.64 -13.37 -11.21
CA MET A 1 12.82 -14.25 -10.04
C MET A 1 11.46 -14.37 -9.39
N PRO A 2 11.08 -15.51 -8.79
CA PRO A 2 9.89 -15.54 -7.95
C PRO A 2 10.03 -14.50 -6.82
N GLY A 3 8.95 -13.78 -6.50
CA GLY A 3 8.94 -12.84 -5.39
C GLY A 3 9.10 -13.55 -4.06
N GLU A 4 9.59 -12.84 -3.05
CA GLU A 4 9.59 -13.33 -1.67
C GLU A 4 8.14 -13.51 -1.18
N THR A 5 7.89 -14.58 -0.44
CA THR A 5 6.56 -14.93 0.08
C THR A 5 6.50 -14.89 1.60
N ASP A 6 7.65 -14.87 2.27
CA ASP A 6 7.76 -14.74 3.71
C ASP A 6 7.44 -13.30 4.15
N PHE A 7 6.20 -13.09 4.60
CA PHE A 7 5.72 -11.79 5.09
C PHE A 7 6.41 -11.32 6.38
N THR A 8 7.29 -12.11 7.00
CA THR A 8 8.07 -11.66 8.16
C THR A 8 9.33 -10.91 7.74
N LYS A 9 9.80 -11.08 6.49
CA LYS A 9 11.02 -10.43 5.99
C LYS A 9 10.81 -8.94 5.74
N LYS A 10 11.45 -8.13 6.56
CA LYS A 10 11.46 -6.67 6.42
C LYS A 10 12.07 -6.28 5.07
N ASN A 11 11.41 -5.35 4.38
CA ASN A 11 11.79 -4.78 3.08
C ASN A 11 11.79 -5.73 1.87
N GLU A 12 11.41 -6.99 2.03
CA GLU A 12 11.42 -7.99 0.96
C GLU A 12 10.07 -8.69 0.82
N GLY A 13 9.49 -9.11 1.96
CA GLY A 13 8.26 -9.88 1.98
C GLY A 13 7.00 -9.05 1.72
N PRO A 14 5.89 -9.72 1.35
CA PRO A 14 4.59 -9.08 1.17
C PRO A 14 4.08 -8.50 2.49
N ILE A 15 3.01 -7.70 2.44
CA ILE A 15 2.38 -7.19 3.66
C ILE A 15 1.95 -8.37 4.57
N PRO A 16 2.15 -8.30 5.89
CA PRO A 16 1.64 -9.34 6.80
C PRO A 16 0.12 -9.50 6.68
N PRO A 17 -0.41 -10.74 6.69
CA PRO A 17 -1.84 -10.97 6.66
C PRO A 17 -2.51 -10.37 7.90
N GLY A 18 -3.75 -9.92 7.75
CA GLY A 18 -4.49 -9.29 8.83
C GLY A 18 -5.45 -8.22 8.34
N LYS A 19 -5.85 -7.36 9.28
CA LYS A 19 -6.82 -6.29 9.04
C LYS A 19 -6.13 -4.95 9.07
N TYR A 20 -6.45 -4.13 8.08
CA TYR A 20 -5.90 -2.80 7.91
C TYR A 20 -7.03 -1.80 7.68
N LEU A 21 -6.75 -0.53 7.95
CA LEU A 21 -7.59 0.59 7.55
C LEU A 21 -6.86 1.42 6.49
N LEU A 22 -7.61 1.81 5.47
CA LEU A 22 -7.26 2.90 4.56
C LEU A 22 -8.20 4.05 4.87
N ASP A 23 -7.67 5.15 5.39
CA ASP A 23 -8.43 6.40 5.50
C ASP A 23 -8.30 7.17 4.19
N THR A 24 -9.43 7.49 3.55
CA THR A 24 -9.43 8.23 2.29
C THR A 24 -8.86 9.63 2.44
N ASP A 25 -8.92 10.21 3.65
CA ASP A 25 -8.36 11.55 3.90
C ASP A 25 -6.82 11.52 4.03
N ASP A 26 -6.21 10.33 4.19
CA ASP A 26 -4.76 10.14 4.16
C ASP A 26 -4.20 9.89 2.74
N ILE A 27 -5.07 9.87 1.72
CA ILE A 27 -4.64 9.76 0.31
C ILE A 27 -3.80 10.99 -0.03
N SER A 28 -2.64 10.75 -0.63
CA SER A 28 -1.74 11.81 -1.05
C SER A 28 -1.25 11.58 -2.46
N TRP A 29 -1.14 12.68 -3.21
CA TRP A 29 -0.46 12.66 -4.49
C TRP A 29 1.03 12.45 -4.29
N THR A 30 1.59 11.51 -5.04
CA THR A 30 3.01 11.23 -5.07
C THR A 30 3.69 12.34 -5.85
N MET A 31 4.39 13.24 -5.13
CA MET A 31 5.18 14.30 -5.76
C MET A 31 6.11 13.74 -6.84
N PRO A 32 6.37 14.45 -7.96
CA PRO A 32 7.06 13.88 -9.12
C PRO A 32 8.46 13.38 -8.74
N TRP A 33 9.14 14.10 -7.83
CA TRP A 33 10.45 13.74 -7.31
C TRP A 33 10.48 12.37 -6.60
N ARG A 34 9.37 11.93 -6.01
CA ARG A 34 9.26 10.60 -5.37
C ARG A 34 9.08 9.48 -6.38
N SER A 35 8.36 9.73 -7.47
CA SER A 35 8.26 8.78 -8.60
C SER A 35 9.62 8.56 -9.29
N PHE A 36 10.60 9.45 -9.11
CA PHE A 36 11.99 9.22 -9.54
C PHE A 36 12.86 8.45 -8.51
N LEU A 37 12.46 8.40 -7.24
CA LEU A 37 13.18 7.68 -6.17
C LEU A 37 12.67 6.25 -5.98
N GLY A 38 11.58 5.89 -6.63
CA GLY A 38 10.97 4.57 -6.59
C GLY A 38 9.65 4.56 -7.34
N ASP A 39 9.07 3.38 -7.47
CA ASP A 39 7.86 3.19 -8.25
C ASP A 39 6.60 3.37 -7.39
N TRP A 40 6.23 4.64 -7.19
CA TRP A 40 5.17 5.06 -6.26
C TRP A 40 3.88 5.53 -6.96
N GLY A 41 3.84 5.47 -8.28
CA GLY A 41 2.71 5.95 -9.07
C GLY A 41 2.44 7.46 -8.90
N ASN A 42 1.19 7.84 -9.09
CA ASN A 42 0.62 9.17 -8.88
C ASN A 42 -0.03 9.31 -7.51
N TYR A 43 -0.54 8.22 -6.92
CA TYR A 43 -1.21 8.26 -5.61
C TYR A 43 -0.68 7.20 -4.66
N ARG A 44 -0.79 7.52 -3.37
CA ARG A 44 -0.55 6.57 -2.28
C ARG A 44 -1.49 6.81 -1.10
N ALA A 45 -1.83 5.75 -0.39
CA ALA A 45 -2.51 5.80 0.90
C ALA A 45 -1.78 4.94 1.92
N PRO A 46 -1.50 5.44 3.12
CA PRO A 46 -1.03 4.60 4.24
C PRO A 46 -2.04 3.51 4.58
N LEU A 47 -1.54 2.33 4.95
CA LEU A 47 -2.33 1.23 5.49
C LEU A 47 -2.04 1.09 6.98
N HIS A 48 -3.07 1.30 7.79
CA HIS A 48 -2.96 1.29 9.25
C HIS A 48 -3.37 -0.08 9.80
N PRO A 49 -2.46 -0.87 10.40
CA PRO A 49 -2.83 -2.16 10.97
C PRO A 49 -3.80 -1.97 12.14
N LEU A 50 -4.88 -2.76 12.15
CA LEU A 50 -5.82 -2.79 13.27
C LEU A 50 -5.25 -3.58 14.46
N PRO A 51 -5.76 -3.35 15.68
CA PRO A 51 -5.45 -4.20 16.82
C PRO A 51 -5.69 -5.68 16.51
N GLY A 52 -4.67 -6.51 16.76
CA GLY A 52 -4.69 -7.95 16.46
C GLY A 52 -4.01 -8.35 15.15
N THR A 53 -3.61 -7.39 14.31
CA THR A 53 -2.72 -7.65 13.16
C THR A 53 -1.27 -7.72 13.65
N ASP A 54 -0.63 -8.89 13.56
CA ASP A 54 0.79 -9.05 13.87
C ASP A 54 1.64 -8.62 12.68
N THR A 55 2.26 -7.44 12.78
CA THR A 55 3.12 -6.92 11.72
C THR A 55 4.56 -7.41 11.83
N HIS A 56 4.90 -8.21 12.85
CA HIS A 56 6.27 -8.62 13.14
C HIS A 56 7.26 -7.45 13.26
N GLY A 57 6.78 -6.32 13.79
CA GLY A 57 7.58 -5.09 13.93
C GLY A 57 7.84 -4.35 12.61
N ARG A 58 7.13 -4.70 11.54
CA ARG A 58 7.14 -3.96 10.27
C ARG A 58 6.09 -2.84 10.29
N GLU A 59 6.38 -1.79 9.54
CA GLU A 59 5.60 -0.56 9.48
C GLU A 59 5.75 0.11 8.10
N GLY A 60 5.01 1.19 7.86
CA GLY A 60 5.15 1.99 6.63
C GLY A 60 4.55 1.31 5.40
N PHE A 61 3.44 0.62 5.57
CA PHE A 61 2.71 -0.01 4.47
C PHE A 61 1.85 1.01 3.73
N PHE A 62 1.79 0.89 2.41
CA PHE A 62 0.99 1.76 1.55
C PHE A 62 0.22 0.93 0.53
N LEU A 63 -0.95 1.42 0.14
CA LEU A 63 -1.49 1.17 -1.18
C LEU A 63 -0.91 2.24 -2.10
N HIS A 64 -0.34 1.86 -3.24
CA HIS A 64 0.19 2.82 -4.23
C HIS A 64 0.05 2.28 -5.65
N GLY A 65 0.22 3.16 -6.63
CA GLY A 65 0.39 2.75 -8.03
C GLY A 65 1.85 2.54 -8.40
N GLY A 66 2.10 2.19 -9.65
CA GLY A 66 3.44 1.90 -10.14
C GLY A 66 3.44 1.11 -11.44
N CYS A 67 4.59 0.91 -12.07
CA CYS A 67 4.75 0.05 -13.24
C CYS A 67 5.77 -1.09 -13.05
N ILE A 68 6.44 -1.15 -11.91
CA ILE A 68 7.49 -2.08 -11.52
C ILE A 68 6.91 -3.06 -10.47
N PRO A 69 6.72 -4.33 -10.84
CA PRO A 69 6.21 -5.33 -9.91
C PRO A 69 7.14 -5.53 -8.71
N GLY A 70 6.56 -5.49 -7.51
CA GLY A 70 7.24 -5.81 -6.27
C GLY A 70 7.16 -4.67 -5.28
N SER A 71 6.78 -5.01 -4.06
CA SER A 71 6.58 -4.04 -3.01
C SER A 71 7.15 -4.63 -1.72
N ALA A 72 7.95 -3.83 -1.02
CA ALA A 72 8.59 -4.17 0.26
C ALA A 72 7.59 -4.34 1.43
N GLY A 73 6.40 -4.89 1.15
CA GLY A 73 5.23 -4.97 2.00
C GLY A 73 4.09 -4.03 1.63
N CYS A 74 4.18 -3.27 0.53
CA CYS A 74 3.06 -2.43 0.08
C CYS A 74 2.10 -3.20 -0.83
N ILE A 75 0.95 -2.63 -1.14
CA ILE A 75 0.03 -3.17 -2.14
C ILE A 75 0.10 -2.27 -3.36
N ASP A 76 0.55 -2.83 -4.47
CA ASP A 76 0.69 -2.14 -5.75
C ASP A 76 -0.52 -2.42 -6.63
N VAL A 77 -1.19 -1.37 -7.09
CA VAL A 77 -2.34 -1.44 -8.01
C VAL A 77 -1.97 -1.15 -9.46
N GLY A 78 -0.67 -1.06 -9.76
CA GLY A 78 -0.15 -0.76 -11.07
C GLY A 78 -0.51 0.65 -11.52
N GLU A 79 -0.70 0.81 -12.83
CA GLU A 79 -1.08 2.08 -13.47
C GLU A 79 -2.56 2.47 -13.25
N ASP A 80 -3.33 1.64 -12.54
CA ASP A 80 -4.75 1.89 -12.27
C ASP A 80 -4.99 2.81 -11.07
N ASP A 81 -3.93 3.32 -10.44
CA ASP A 81 -4.03 4.26 -9.32
C ASP A 81 -4.85 5.52 -9.65
N ASN A 82 -4.67 6.08 -10.84
CA ASN A 82 -5.44 7.22 -11.35
C ASN A 82 -6.93 6.93 -11.55
N LYS A 83 -7.35 5.66 -11.53
CA LYS A 83 -8.77 5.28 -11.61
C LYS A 83 -9.31 4.86 -10.25
N LEU A 84 -8.48 4.23 -9.42
CA LEU A 84 -8.87 3.69 -8.14
C LEU A 84 -8.96 4.78 -7.06
N PHE A 85 -7.93 5.60 -6.91
CA PHE A 85 -7.86 6.60 -5.85
C PHE A 85 -8.96 7.68 -5.95
N PRO A 86 -9.31 8.20 -7.15
CA PRO A 86 -10.45 9.11 -7.25
C PRO A 86 -11.77 8.51 -6.75
N LYS A 87 -12.00 7.20 -6.95
CA LYS A 87 -13.19 6.53 -6.40
C LYS A 87 -13.17 6.45 -4.89
N PHE A 88 -11.99 6.27 -4.29
CA PHE A 88 -11.83 6.30 -2.84
C PHE A 88 -12.09 7.70 -2.29
N GLU A 89 -11.54 8.74 -2.92
CA GLU A 89 -11.79 10.14 -2.56
C GLU A 89 -13.26 10.55 -2.74
N GLU A 90 -13.98 9.97 -3.70
CA GLU A 90 -15.43 10.17 -3.87
C GLU A 90 -16.25 9.49 -2.78
N MET A 91 -15.92 8.25 -2.42
CA MET A 91 -16.66 7.52 -1.38
C MET A 91 -16.54 8.18 0.00
N ARG A 92 -15.35 8.71 0.32
CA ARG A 92 -14.96 9.27 1.61
C ARG A 92 -15.10 8.30 2.80
N GLY A 93 -14.17 8.40 3.74
CA GLY A 93 -14.19 7.72 5.02
C GLY A 93 -13.12 6.64 5.16
N VAL A 94 -13.37 5.69 6.07
CA VAL A 94 -12.40 4.67 6.44
C VAL A 94 -12.79 3.32 5.85
N LEU A 95 -11.95 2.80 4.97
CA LEU A 95 -12.16 1.54 4.27
C LEU A 95 -11.42 0.39 5.00
N PRO A 96 -12.14 -0.66 5.44
CA PRO A 96 -11.48 -1.84 6.00
C PRO A 96 -10.89 -2.71 4.89
N LEU A 97 -9.65 -3.12 5.06
CA LEU A 97 -8.94 -4.03 4.17
C LEU A 97 -8.57 -5.32 4.90
N TRP A 98 -8.79 -6.45 4.24
CA TRP A 98 -8.50 -7.79 4.74
C TRP A 98 -7.47 -8.43 3.83
N VAL A 99 -6.33 -8.81 4.39
CA VAL A 99 -5.25 -9.50 3.67
C VAL A 99 -5.14 -10.92 4.22
N GLU A 100 -5.16 -11.89 3.32
CA GLU A 100 -5.06 -13.34 3.59
C GLU A 100 -3.84 -13.98 2.91
#